data_AF-A0A259MBC5-F1
#
_entry.id   AF-A0A259MBC5-F1
#
_cell.length_a   1.000
_cell.length_b   1.000
_cell.length_c   1.000
_cell.angle_alpha   90.00
_cell.angle_beta   90.00
_cell.angle_gamma   90.00
#
_symmetry.space_group_name_H-M   'P 1'
#
loop_
_entity.id
_entity.type
_entity.pdbx_description
1 polymer ?
#
loop_
_entity_poly.entity_id
_entity_poly.type
_entity_poly.pdbx_seq_one_letter_code
_entity_poly.pdbx_strand_id
1 'polypeptide(L)'
;MLLLSGCEAMRADFERLTSPTPSASASARKPTPAVKPAAARVAPKPAAAPAAAAASPAAAAADVPPPVLTGYRESQLRAMLGPPTSEESHPPGKQWRYRNGKCTLDIQLYPDVETKQYGTLAYKVKSDDDTDEGRRFCLAQLQSRIQAGR
;
A
#
# COMPACT_ATOMS: atom_id res chain seq x y z
N MET A 1 -52.05 -19.32 -12.98
CA MET A 1 -51.22 -18.52 -13.89
C MET A 1 -50.65 -17.34 -13.11
N LEU A 2 -49.36 -17.35 -12.82
CA LEU A 2 -48.60 -16.16 -12.43
C LEU A 2 -47.30 -16.17 -13.25
N LEU A 3 -47.17 -15.20 -14.14
CA LEU A 3 -46.02 -14.99 -15.00
C LEU A 3 -45.00 -14.13 -14.23
N LEU A 4 -43.83 -14.69 -13.90
CA LEU A 4 -42.67 -13.91 -13.48
C LEU A 4 -41.96 -13.43 -14.75
N SER A 5 -42.07 -12.14 -15.06
CA SER A 5 -41.30 -11.48 -16.12
C SER A 5 -40.69 -10.19 -15.56
N GLY A 6 -39.36 -10.04 -15.67
CA GLY A 6 -38.68 -8.83 -15.21
C GLY A 6 -37.16 -8.96 -15.10
N CYS A 7 -36.45 -9.35 -16.16
CA CYS A 7 -34.97 -9.30 -16.25
C CYS A 7 -34.52 -8.73 -17.60
N GLU A 8 -34.99 -7.54 -17.97
CA GLU A 8 -34.59 -6.90 -19.25
C GLU A 8 -33.97 -5.50 -19.11
N ALA A 9 -34.01 -4.87 -17.93
CA ALA A 9 -33.59 -3.47 -17.79
C ALA A 9 -32.08 -3.24 -17.57
N MET A 10 -31.26 -4.28 -17.31
CA MET A 10 -29.84 -4.10 -16.91
C MET A 10 -28.81 -4.27 -18.05
N ARG A 11 -29.24 -4.45 -19.31
CA ARG A 11 -28.32 -4.69 -20.45
C ARG A 11 -27.91 -3.42 -21.20
N ALA A 12 -28.66 -2.33 -21.07
CA ALA A 12 -28.47 -1.13 -21.88
C ALA A 12 -27.34 -0.20 -21.38
N ASP A 13 -26.98 -0.26 -20.10
CA ASP A 13 -25.98 0.65 -19.52
C ASP A 13 -24.53 0.26 -19.81
N PHE A 14 -24.27 -1.01 -20.16
CA PHE A 14 -22.90 -1.49 -20.34
C PHE A 14 -22.25 -1.03 -21.65
N GLU A 15 -23.03 -0.79 -22.72
CA GLU A 15 -22.48 -0.32 -24.00
C GLU A 15 -22.02 1.15 -23.98
N ARG A 16 -22.50 1.96 -23.02
CA ARG A 16 -22.07 3.36 -22.89
C ARG A 16 -20.74 3.55 -22.15
N LEU A 17 -20.27 2.55 -21.40
CA LEU A 17 -19.04 2.65 -20.60
C LEU A 17 -17.76 2.31 -21.38
N THR A 18 -17.86 1.83 -22.63
CA THR A 18 -16.70 1.36 -23.42
C THR A 18 -16.23 2.31 -24.52
N SER A 19 -16.73 3.54 -24.60
CA SER A 19 -16.26 4.50 -25.61
C SER A 19 -15.08 5.33 -25.09
N PRO A 20 -13.83 5.09 -25.53
CA PRO A 20 -12.72 5.99 -25.22
C PRO A 20 -12.90 7.31 -25.99
N THR A 21 -12.96 8.42 -25.28
CA THR A 21 -12.87 9.77 -25.87
C THR A 21 -11.39 10.10 -26.09
N PRO A 22 -10.92 10.30 -27.33
CA PRO A 22 -9.57 10.79 -27.57
C PRO A 22 -9.49 12.29 -27.28
N SER A 23 -8.88 12.67 -26.16
CA SER A 23 -8.51 14.06 -25.89
C SER A 23 -7.21 14.39 -26.64
N ALA A 24 -7.35 14.99 -27.82
CA ALA A 24 -6.24 15.58 -28.55
C ALA A 24 -5.95 16.96 -27.96
N SER A 25 -4.83 17.10 -27.24
CA SER A 25 -4.25 18.41 -26.93
C SER A 25 -3.09 18.67 -27.88
N ALA A 26 -3.37 19.45 -28.92
CA ALA A 26 -2.36 20.06 -29.77
C ALA A 26 -1.95 21.40 -29.14
N SER A 27 -0.65 21.59 -28.87
CA SER A 27 -0.11 22.92 -28.65
C SER A 27 1.19 23.11 -29.44
N ALA A 28 1.28 24.29 -30.04
CA ALA A 28 2.04 24.62 -31.23
C ALA A 28 3.50 25.05 -30.95
N ARG A 29 4.18 25.33 -32.06
CA ARG A 29 5.64 25.38 -32.32
C ARG A 29 6.42 26.56 -31.69
N LYS A 30 7.67 26.25 -31.32
CA LYS A 30 9.00 26.92 -31.50
C LYS A 30 9.12 28.45 -31.63
N PRO A 31 10.20 29.04 -31.08
CA PRO A 31 11.39 29.31 -31.92
C PRO A 31 12.77 29.02 -31.28
N THR A 32 13.75 28.77 -32.15
CA THR A 32 15.23 28.77 -31.92
C THR A 32 15.78 30.04 -32.59
N PRO A 33 16.88 30.69 -32.12
CA PRO A 33 18.28 30.32 -32.46
C PRO A 33 19.30 30.74 -31.35
N ALA A 34 20.63 30.62 -31.37
CA ALA A 34 21.67 29.75 -31.96
C ALA A 34 23.02 30.12 -31.27
N VAL A 35 23.77 29.09 -30.82
CA VAL A 35 25.25 28.91 -30.87
C VAL A 35 26.21 29.86 -30.10
N LYS A 36 27.07 29.27 -29.22
CA LYS A 36 28.55 29.17 -29.41
C LYS A 36 29.24 28.20 -28.43
N PRO A 37 30.30 27.47 -28.86
CA PRO A 37 30.98 26.44 -28.07
C PRO A 37 32.24 26.96 -27.36
N ALA A 38 32.59 26.38 -26.22
CA ALA A 38 33.92 26.48 -25.61
C ALA A 38 34.29 25.17 -24.91
N ALA A 39 35.58 24.85 -25.02
CA ALA A 39 36.14 23.50 -24.98
C ALA A 39 36.35 22.90 -23.57
N ALA A 40 36.28 21.56 -23.57
CA ALA A 40 37.07 20.57 -22.85
C ALA A 40 37.77 20.94 -21.52
N ARG A 41 37.48 20.14 -20.48
CA ARG A 41 38.51 19.51 -19.65
C ARG A 41 38.16 18.05 -19.34
N VAL A 42 39.19 17.22 -19.40
CA VAL A 42 39.18 15.76 -19.31
C VAL A 42 39.63 15.32 -17.90
N ALA A 43 38.85 14.40 -17.31
CA ALA A 43 39.17 13.30 -16.36
C ALA A 43 39.89 13.59 -15.00
N PRO A 44 39.86 12.69 -13.97
CA PRO A 44 39.41 11.28 -13.97
C PRO A 44 38.47 10.80 -12.82
N LYS A 45 38.07 9.53 -12.99
CA LYS A 45 37.27 8.54 -12.22
C LYS A 45 37.81 8.25 -10.78
N PRO A 46 37.24 7.28 -10.02
CA PRO A 46 36.00 7.22 -9.23
C PRO A 46 36.26 7.21 -7.70
N ALA A 47 35.27 7.60 -6.89
CA ALA A 47 35.22 7.17 -5.49
C ALA A 47 34.01 6.24 -5.30
N ALA A 48 34.29 4.94 -5.29
CA ALA A 48 33.35 3.94 -4.79
C ALA A 48 33.14 4.21 -3.30
N ALA A 49 31.94 4.65 -2.92
CA ALA A 49 31.54 4.62 -1.53
C ALA A 49 31.45 3.13 -1.11
N PRO A 50 32.03 2.74 0.04
CA PRO A 50 31.79 1.41 0.56
C PRO A 50 30.30 1.33 0.90
N ALA A 51 29.57 0.51 0.13
CA ALA A 51 28.30 -0.02 0.59
C ALA A 51 28.62 -0.86 1.82
N ALA A 52 28.52 -0.25 3.00
CA ALA A 52 28.37 -0.98 4.24
C ALA A 52 27.07 -1.76 4.11
N ALA A 53 27.18 -2.98 3.59
CA ALA A 53 26.18 -4.00 3.80
C ALA A 53 26.08 -4.15 5.31
N ALA A 54 25.13 -3.44 5.91
CA ALA A 54 24.61 -3.81 7.20
C ALA A 54 24.05 -5.21 7.01
N ALA A 55 24.89 -6.21 7.29
CA ALA A 55 24.45 -7.56 7.55
C ALA A 55 23.53 -7.43 8.76
N SER A 56 22.24 -7.21 8.50
CA SER A 56 21.20 -7.37 9.49
C SER A 56 21.43 -8.77 10.03
N PRO A 57 21.72 -8.96 11.33
CA PRO A 57 21.80 -10.30 11.86
C PRO A 57 20.49 -10.95 11.50
N ALA A 58 20.56 -12.04 10.74
CA ALA A 58 19.46 -12.96 10.59
C ALA A 58 19.23 -13.50 12.00
N ALA A 59 18.47 -12.73 12.79
CA ALA A 59 17.99 -13.17 14.06
C ALA A 59 17.25 -14.46 13.72
N ALA A 60 17.78 -15.57 14.25
CA ALA A 60 17.08 -16.83 14.26
C ALA A 60 15.63 -16.50 14.60
N ALA A 61 14.70 -16.91 13.74
CA ALA A 61 13.29 -16.62 13.90
C ALA A 61 12.84 -17.28 15.19
N ALA A 62 13.04 -16.57 16.31
CA ALA A 62 12.36 -16.84 17.54
C ALA A 62 10.88 -16.87 17.18
N ASP A 63 10.14 -17.77 17.79
CA ASP A 63 8.69 -17.80 17.67
C ASP A 63 8.16 -16.54 18.37
N VAL A 64 8.18 -15.41 17.64
CA VAL A 64 7.79 -14.13 18.21
C VAL A 64 6.27 -14.06 18.12
N PRO A 65 5.56 -14.00 19.26
CA PRO A 65 4.10 -14.03 19.25
C PRO A 65 3.56 -12.83 18.46
N PRO A 66 2.56 -13.04 17.59
CA PRO A 66 2.05 -11.98 16.74
C PRO A 66 1.52 -10.82 17.62
N PRO A 67 1.74 -9.56 17.20
CA PRO A 67 1.33 -8.41 17.99
C PRO A 67 -0.20 -8.35 18.11
N VAL A 68 -0.73 -8.05 19.28
CA VAL A 68 -2.17 -7.89 19.45
C VAL A 68 -2.57 -6.50 18.97
N LEU A 69 -3.24 -6.42 17.82
CA LEU A 69 -3.76 -5.17 17.25
C LEU A 69 -5.28 -5.03 17.41
N THR A 70 -5.99 -6.08 17.79
CA THR A 70 -7.43 -6.04 18.05
C THR A 70 -7.77 -5.03 19.14
N GLY A 71 -8.84 -4.27 18.95
CA GLY A 71 -9.28 -3.21 19.87
C GLY A 71 -8.56 -1.86 19.71
N TYR A 72 -7.44 -1.80 18.99
CA TYR A 72 -6.78 -0.51 18.73
C TYR A 72 -7.65 0.37 17.84
N ARG A 73 -7.72 1.65 18.20
CA ARG A 73 -8.43 2.69 17.43
C ARG A 73 -7.61 3.14 16.23
N GLU A 74 -8.30 3.70 15.22
CA GLU A 74 -7.68 4.30 14.03
C GLU A 74 -6.52 5.25 14.38
N SER A 75 -6.71 6.11 15.38
CA SER A 75 -5.68 7.07 15.82
C SER A 75 -4.45 6.40 16.42
N GLN A 76 -4.65 5.35 17.23
CA GLN A 76 -3.54 4.61 17.85
C GLN A 76 -2.75 3.82 16.79
N LEU A 77 -3.44 3.20 15.83
CA LEU A 77 -2.79 2.55 14.70
C LEU A 77 -1.98 3.53 13.87
N ARG A 78 -2.52 4.72 13.58
CA ARG A 78 -1.79 5.76 12.84
C ARG A 78 -0.59 6.29 13.61
N ALA A 79 -0.66 6.36 14.93
CA ALA A 79 0.49 6.76 15.75
C ALA A 79 1.61 5.70 15.69
N MET A 80 1.28 4.42 15.85
CA MET A 80 2.28 3.34 15.89
C MET A 80 2.81 2.92 14.51
N LEU A 81 1.93 2.87 13.51
CA LEU A 81 2.22 2.35 12.18
C LEU A 81 2.32 3.47 11.14
N GLY A 82 1.99 4.72 11.46
CA GLY A 82 1.87 5.76 10.44
C GLY A 82 0.60 5.59 9.57
N PRO A 83 0.50 6.36 8.47
CA PRO A 83 -0.64 6.26 7.56
C PRO A 83 -0.65 4.92 6.82
N PRO A 84 -1.83 4.33 6.54
CA PRO A 84 -1.93 3.15 5.70
C PRO A 84 -1.54 3.47 4.26
N THR A 85 -1.07 2.46 3.54
CA THR A 85 -0.79 2.56 2.10
C THR A 85 -2.07 2.66 1.28
N SER A 86 -3.16 2.05 1.75
CA SER A 86 -4.49 2.13 1.15
C SER A 86 -5.57 2.04 2.23
N GLU A 87 -6.62 2.83 2.06
CA GLU A 87 -7.83 2.83 2.89
C GLU A 87 -9.04 2.62 1.96
N GLU A 88 -9.87 1.63 2.27
CA GLU A 88 -11.06 1.28 1.51
C GLU A 88 -12.28 1.23 2.44
N SER A 89 -13.38 1.86 2.01
CA SER A 89 -14.64 1.81 2.75
C SER A 89 -15.34 0.49 2.44
N HIS A 90 -15.75 -0.24 3.48
CA HIS A 90 -16.47 -1.50 3.37
C HIS A 90 -17.57 -1.51 4.45
N PRO A 91 -18.69 -0.79 4.22
CA PRO A 91 -19.73 -0.63 5.22
C PRO A 91 -20.17 -1.98 5.81
N PRO A 92 -20.34 -2.07 7.14
CA PRO A 92 -20.30 -0.97 8.11
C PRO A 92 -18.89 -0.56 8.57
N GLY A 93 -17.84 -1.24 8.08
CA GLY A 93 -16.45 -1.05 8.46
C GLY A 93 -15.58 -0.35 7.40
N LYS A 94 -14.28 -0.55 7.56
CA LYS A 94 -13.24 -0.17 6.60
C LYS A 94 -12.15 -1.22 6.56
N GLN A 95 -11.42 -1.27 5.46
CA GLN A 95 -10.21 -2.06 5.33
C GLN A 95 -9.01 -1.13 5.12
N TRP A 96 -8.04 -1.21 6.00
CA TRP A 96 -6.75 -0.54 5.84
C TRP A 96 -5.69 -1.55 5.44
N ARG A 97 -4.82 -1.14 4.52
CA ARG A 97 -3.69 -1.95 4.08
C ARG A 97 -2.39 -1.19 4.25
N TYR A 98 -1.42 -1.85 4.88
CA TYR A 98 -0.04 -1.39 4.97
C TYR A 98 0.83 -2.33 4.13
N ARG A 99 1.64 -1.76 3.23
CA ARG A 99 2.64 -2.50 2.46
C ARG A 99 4.03 -2.01 2.82
N ASN A 100 4.94 -2.95 3.06
CA ASN A 100 6.36 -2.67 3.25
C ASN A 100 7.18 -3.79 2.58
N GLY A 101 7.80 -3.49 1.43
CA GLY A 101 8.46 -4.51 0.62
C GLY A 101 7.49 -5.65 0.27
N LYS A 102 7.88 -6.87 0.66
CA LYS A 102 7.10 -8.10 0.42
C LYS A 102 6.03 -8.40 1.48
N CYS A 103 5.85 -7.50 2.45
CA CYS A 103 4.95 -7.72 3.58
C CYS A 103 3.71 -6.85 3.45
N THR A 104 2.56 -7.49 3.60
CA THR A 104 1.25 -6.83 3.64
C THR A 104 0.58 -7.08 4.99
N LEU A 105 0.13 -5.99 5.63
CA LEU A 105 -0.75 -6.03 6.80
C LEU A 105 -2.12 -5.49 6.40
N ASP A 106 -3.13 -6.35 6.42
CA ASP A 106 -4.53 -5.98 6.25
C ASP A 106 -5.18 -5.82 7.63
N ILE A 107 -5.85 -4.70 7.88
CA ILE A 107 -6.57 -4.40 9.11
C ILE A 107 -8.03 -4.15 8.78
N GLN A 108 -8.92 -4.87 9.47
CA GLN A 108 -10.37 -4.68 9.39
C GLN A 108 -10.82 -3.84 10.58
N LEU A 109 -11.46 -2.72 10.27
CA LEU A 109 -11.92 -1.73 11.23
C LEU A 109 -13.45 -1.73 11.25
N TYR A 110 -14.03 -1.78 12.43
CA TYR A 110 -15.48 -1.72 12.62
C TYR A 110 -15.83 -0.60 13.61
N PRO A 111 -16.94 0.12 13.39
CA PRO A 111 -17.39 1.13 14.32
C PRO A 111 -17.92 0.44 15.58
N ASP A 112 -17.44 0.90 16.72
CA ASP A 112 -18.00 0.54 18.01
C ASP A 112 -19.44 1.08 18.13
N VAL A 113 -20.34 0.27 18.68
CA VAL A 113 -21.77 0.59 18.69
C VAL A 113 -22.12 1.75 19.62
N GLU A 114 -21.37 1.91 20.71
CA GLU A 114 -21.60 2.94 21.72
C GLU A 114 -20.92 4.26 21.33
N THR A 115 -19.62 4.18 21.03
CA THR A 115 -18.75 5.35 20.83
C THR A 115 -18.71 5.82 19.38
N LYS A 116 -19.19 5.00 18.42
CA LYS A 116 -19.08 5.23 16.96
C LYS A 116 -17.65 5.39 16.45
N GLN A 117 -16.65 5.00 17.25
CA GLN A 117 -15.24 5.04 16.87
C GLN A 117 -14.85 3.72 16.22
N TYR A 118 -14.04 3.78 15.15
CA TYR A 118 -13.54 2.56 14.53
C TYR A 118 -12.44 1.93 15.37
N GLY A 119 -12.66 0.66 15.73
CA GLY A 119 -11.69 -0.21 16.37
C GLY A 119 -11.31 -1.37 15.46
N THR A 120 -10.11 -1.90 15.67
CA THR A 120 -9.64 -3.08 14.95
C THR A 120 -10.42 -4.31 15.39
N LEU A 121 -11.15 -4.91 14.47
CA LEU A 121 -11.85 -6.18 14.69
C LEU A 121 -10.89 -7.36 14.44
N ALA A 122 -10.18 -7.31 13.31
CA ALA A 122 -9.27 -8.37 12.89
C ALA A 122 -8.11 -7.78 12.08
N TYR A 123 -7.01 -8.53 12.00
CA TYR A 123 -5.90 -8.20 11.10
C TYR A 123 -5.27 -9.48 10.54
N LYS A 124 -4.58 -9.34 9.42
CA LYS A 124 -3.85 -10.43 8.77
C LYS A 124 -2.49 -9.93 8.27
N VAL A 125 -1.46 -10.74 8.50
CA VAL A 125 -0.12 -10.52 7.93
C VAL A 125 0.12 -11.52 6.81
N LYS A 126 0.60 -11.03 5.67
CA LYS A 126 0.89 -11.81 4.46
C LYS A 126 2.29 -11.51 3.96
N SER A 127 2.95 -12.52 3.40
CA SER A 127 4.08 -12.33 2.49
C SER A 127 3.61 -12.45 1.04
N ASP A 128 4.33 -11.83 0.10
CA ASP A 128 4.01 -11.92 -1.33
C ASP A 128 4.09 -13.36 -1.88
N ASP A 129 4.96 -14.19 -1.29
CA ASP A 129 5.12 -15.61 -1.60
C ASP A 129 4.14 -16.53 -0.83
N ASP A 130 3.34 -15.97 0.09
CA ASP A 130 2.34 -16.65 0.94
C ASP A 130 2.86 -17.88 1.73
N THR A 131 4.19 -18.03 1.90
CA THR A 131 4.80 -19.09 2.70
C THR A 131 4.74 -18.82 4.20
N ASP A 132 4.88 -19.86 5.03
CA ASP A 132 4.95 -19.70 6.48
C ASP A 132 6.24 -18.97 6.91
N GLU A 133 7.36 -19.25 6.25
CA GLU A 133 8.64 -18.58 6.48
C GLU A 133 8.55 -17.09 6.15
N GLY A 134 7.98 -16.74 5.00
CA GLY A 134 7.72 -15.35 4.61
C GLY A 134 6.79 -14.65 5.60
N ARG A 135 5.73 -15.32 6.04
CA ARG A 135 4.79 -14.78 7.05
C ARG A 135 5.47 -14.52 8.40
N ARG A 136 6.31 -15.46 8.89
CA ARG A 136 7.09 -15.28 10.13
C ARG A 136 8.04 -14.08 10.02
N PHE A 137 8.72 -13.93 8.88
CA PHE A 137 9.55 -12.76 8.61
C PHE A 137 8.73 -11.45 8.65
N CYS A 138 7.58 -11.42 8.00
CA CYS A 138 6.70 -10.25 8.00
C CYS A 138 6.14 -9.91 9.39
N LEU A 139 5.85 -10.92 10.22
CA LEU A 139 5.46 -10.72 11.62
C LEU A 139 6.58 -10.09 12.44
N ALA A 140 7.81 -10.60 12.30
CA ALA A 140 8.98 -10.02 12.97
C ALA A 140 9.22 -8.56 12.56
N GLN A 141 9.08 -8.24 11.27
CA GLN A 141 9.16 -6.85 10.80
C GLN A 141 8.06 -5.96 11.38
N LEU A 142 6.82 -6.45 11.44
CA LEU A 142 5.71 -5.71 12.02
C LEU A 142 5.96 -5.40 13.51
N GLN A 143 6.43 -6.39 14.27
CA GLN A 143 6.76 -6.19 15.69
C GLN A 143 7.87 -5.16 15.86
N SER A 144 8.94 -5.24 15.07
CA SER A 144 10.03 -4.26 15.11
C SER A 144 9.52 -2.83 14.86
N ARG A 145 8.59 -2.65 13.92
CA ARG A 145 7.98 -1.34 13.63
C ARG A 145 7.15 -0.83 14.80
N ILE A 146 6.32 -1.68 15.40
CA ILE A 146 5.48 -1.31 16.54
C ILE A 146 6.34 -0.87 17.74
N GLN A 147 7.46 -1.55 17.98
CA GLN A 147 8.37 -1.18 19.07
C GLN A 147 9.11 0.13 18.80
N ALA A 148 9.44 0.44 17.54
CA ALA A 148 10.09 1.69 17.17
C ALA A 148 9.15 2.91 17.19
N GLY A 149 7.83 2.69 17.08
CA GLY A 149 6.81 3.73 17.13
C GLY A 149 6.23 4.01 18.53
N ARG A 150 6.78 3.38 19.57
CA ARG A 150 6.48 3.66 20.98
C ARG A 150 7.50 4.64 21.55
#